data_AF-A0A918HB50-F1
#
_entry.id   AF-A0A918HB50-F1
#
_cell.length_a   1.000
_cell.length_b   1.000
_cell.length_c   1.000
_cell.angle_alpha   90.00
_cell.angle_beta   90.00
_cell.angle_gamma   90.00
#
_symmetry.space_group_name_H-M   'P 1'
#
loop_
_entity.id
_entity.type
_entity.pdbx_description
1 polymer ?
#
loop_
_entity_poly.entity_id
_entity_poly.type
_entity_poly.pdbx_seq_one_letter_code
_entity_poly.pdbx_strand_id
1 'polypeptide(L)' 'MDDLLASDVLQADRNRNNVIDHSMFVTKKYRGMPYLTYHSSNTHNKPVSTLVSDHPNTWWYAHRT' A
#
# COMPACT_ATOMS: atom_id res chain seq x y z
N MET A 1 5.71 7.54 3.96
CA MET A 1 5.56 6.08 3.70
C MET A 1 6.71 5.26 4.28
N ASP A 2 7.80 5.89 4.71
CA ASP A 2 8.97 5.20 5.27
C ASP A 2 8.73 4.47 6.59
N ASP A 3 7.61 4.69 7.27
CA ASP A 3 7.33 4.06 8.55
C ASP A 3 6.58 2.72 8.46
N LEU A 4 6.21 2.25 7.26
CA LEU A 4 5.53 0.95 7.13
C LEU A 4 6.47 -0.21 7.50
N LEU A 5 6.00 -1.07 8.40
CA LEU A 5 6.68 -2.28 8.86
C LEU A 5 5.93 -3.54 8.39
N ALA A 6 6.60 -4.69 8.47
CA ALA A 6 5.93 -5.96 8.18
C ALA A 6 4.72 -6.13 9.10
N SER A 7 3.60 -6.63 8.53
CA SER A 7 2.28 -6.70 9.17
C SER A 7 1.49 -5.39 9.27
N ASP A 8 2.07 -4.23 8.95
CA ASP A 8 1.27 -3.00 8.76
C ASP A 8 0.33 -3.16 7.56
N VAL A 9 -0.77 -2.41 7.57
CA VAL A 9 -1.71 -2.35 6.45
C VAL A 9 -1.59 -0.99 5.77
N LEU A 10 -1.47 -1.01 4.44
CA LEU A 10 -1.66 0.19 3.63
C LEU A 10 -3.07 0.15 3.03
N GLN A 11 -3.84 1.21 3.26
CA GLN A 11 -5.18 1.38 2.72
C GLN A 11 -5.18 2.47 1.64
N ALA A 12 -6.02 2.28 0.63
CA ALA A 12 -6.19 3.18 -0.50
C ALA A 12 -7.64 3.64 -0.61
N ASP A 13 -7.80 4.94 -0.77
CA ASP A 13 -9.00 5.61 -1.28
C ASP A 13 -8.65 6.18 -2.65
N ARG A 14 -8.92 5.41 -3.70
CA ARG A 14 -8.53 5.71 -5.07
C ARG A 14 -9.38 6.79 -5.72
N ASN A 15 -10.59 7.01 -5.22
CA ASN A 15 -11.55 7.98 -5.76
C ASN A 15 -11.75 9.21 -4.85
N ARG A 16 -11.03 9.30 -3.73
CA ARG A 16 -11.01 10.41 -2.77
C ARG A 16 -12.38 10.72 -2.17
N ASN A 17 -13.16 9.69 -1.89
CA ASN A 17 -14.50 9.84 -1.32
C ASN A 17 -14.58 9.45 0.17
N ASN A 18 -13.43 9.25 0.83
CA ASN A 18 -13.27 8.75 2.19
C ASN A 18 -13.75 7.30 2.40
N VAL A 19 -13.95 6.54 1.31
CA VAL A 19 -14.24 5.11 1.36
C VAL A 19 -13.00 4.36 0.89
N ILE A 20 -12.48 3.49 1.74
CA ILE A 20 -11.34 2.64 1.39
C ILE A 20 -11.79 1.56 0.39
N ASP A 21 -11.22 1.55 -0.82
CA ASP A 21 -11.51 0.54 -1.86
C ASP A 21 -10.42 -0.55 -1.98
N HIS A 22 -9.24 -0.31 -1.40
CA HIS A 22 -8.15 -1.29 -1.40
C HIS A 22 -7.42 -1.34 -0.06
N SER A 23 -7.17 -2.54 0.45
CA SER A 23 -6.33 -2.79 1.62
C SER A 23 -5.26 -3.81 1.25
N MET A 24 -4.03 -3.54 1.68
CA MET A 24 -2.84 -4.30 1.28
C MET A 24 -1.97 -4.53 2.53
N PHE A 25 -1.43 -5.74 2.68
CA PHE A 25 -0.56 -6.08 3.80
C PHE A 25 0.90 -5.88 3.42
N VAL A 26 1.67 -5.26 4.31
CA VAL A 26 3.12 -5.12 4.13
C VAL A 26 3.77 -6.47 4.37
N THR A 27 4.41 -7.00 3.34
CA THR A 27 5.04 -8.32 3.35
C THR A 27 6.49 -8.26 3.81
N LYS A 28 7.20 -7.18 3.46
CA LYS A 28 8.59 -6.95 3.85
C LYS A 28 9.00 -5.50 3.64
N LYS A 29 10.18 -5.16 4.18
CA LYS A 29 10.90 -3.93 3.90
C LYS A 29 12.29 -4.26 3.37
N TYR A 30 12.67 -3.71 2.22
CA TYR A 30 13.99 -3.91 1.63
C TYR A 30 14.62 -2.56 1.32
N ARG A 31 15.80 -2.30 1.90
CA ARG A 31 16.52 -1.02 1.79
C ARG A 31 15.62 0.20 2.05
N GLY A 32 14.80 0.13 3.09
CA GLY A 32 13.86 1.19 3.46
C GLY A 32 12.53 1.17 2.70
N MET A 33 12.46 0.54 1.52
CA MET A 33 11.24 0.47 0.71
C MET A 33 10.29 -0.64 1.21
N PRO A 34 9.04 -0.32 1.56
CA PRO A 34 8.04 -1.34 1.88
C PRO A 34 7.50 -2.02 0.62
N TYR A 35 7.17 -3.30 0.76
CA TYR A 35 6.57 -4.14 -0.26
C TYR A 35 5.26 -4.71 0.28
N LEU A 36 4.26 -4.82 -0.59
CA LEU A 36 2.88 -5.13 -0.21
C LEU A 36 2.34 -6.32 -1.00
N THR A 37 1.27 -6.94 -0.48
CA THR A 37 0.35 -7.72 -1.30
C THR A 37 -0.42 -6.79 -2.24
N TYR A 38 -0.76 -7.26 -3.43
CA TYR A 38 -1.63 -6.51 -4.34
C TYR A 38 -2.58 -7.47 -5.04
N HIS A 39 -3.86 -7.39 -4.70
CA HIS A 39 -4.82 -8.43 -5.01
C HIS A 39 -5.41 -8.30 -6.42
N SER A 40 -5.52 -7.08 -6.98
CA SER A 40 -6.11 -6.88 -8.32
C SER A 40 -5.36 -7.59 -9.45
N SER A 41 -4.04 -7.76 -9.31
CA SER A 41 -3.21 -8.51 -10.26
C SER A 41 -2.48 -9.68 -9.60
N ASN A 42 -2.96 -10.16 -8.45
CA ASN A 42 -2.38 -11.27 -7.67
C ASN A 42 -0.85 -11.18 -7.53
N THR A 43 -0.35 -9.98 -7.20
CA THR A 43 1.08 -9.71 -7.11
C THR A 43 1.52 -9.74 -5.66
N HIS A 44 2.46 -10.63 -5.34
CA HIS A 44 3.14 -10.65 -4.05
C HIS A 44 4.41 -9.78 -4.13
N ASN A 45 4.74 -9.05 -3.06
CA ASN A 45 5.86 -8.12 -3.00
C ASN A 45 5.83 -7.04 -4.10
N LYS A 46 4.72 -6.29 -4.21
CA LYS A 46 4.67 -5.08 -5.03
C LYS A 46 5.26 -3.90 -4.24
N PRO A 47 6.27 -3.17 -4.76
CA PRO A 47 6.85 -2.04 -4.04
C PRO A 47 5.85 -0.88 -3.93
N VAL A 48 5.84 -0.21 -2.77
CA VAL A 48 4.99 0.96 -2.51
C VAL A 48 5.19 2.06 -3.57
N SER A 49 6.42 2.30 -4.01
CA SER A 49 6.71 3.31 -5.04
C SER A 49 5.96 3.07 -6.34
N THR A 50 5.87 1.81 -6.79
CA THR A 50 5.09 1.46 -7.99
C THR A 50 3.60 1.67 -7.75
N LEU A 51 3.06 1.35 -6.57
CA LEU A 51 1.65 1.60 -6.27
C LEU A 51 1.31 3.09 -6.30
N VAL A 52 2.14 3.94 -5.69
CA VAL A 52 1.96 5.39 -5.70
C VAL A 52 2.06 5.94 -7.13
N SER A 53 3.01 5.43 -7.93
CA SER A 53 3.18 5.83 -9.32
C SER A 53 2.02 5.40 -10.22
N ASP A 54 1.52 4.18 -10.05
CA ASP A 54 0.40 3.63 -10.83
C ASP A 54 -0.92 4.34 -10.51
N HIS A 55 -1.06 4.86 -9.28
CA HIS A 55 -2.30 5.47 -8.79
C HIS A 55 -2.06 6.89 -8.21
N PRO A 56 -1.65 7.88 -9.03
CA PRO A 56 -1.22 9.19 -8.55
C PRO A 56 -2.35 10.01 -7.89
N ASN A 57 -3.61 9.66 -8.17
CA ASN A 57 -4.77 10.31 -7.58
C ASN A 57 -5.28 9.65 -6.29
N THR A 58 -4.63 8.61 -5.79
CA THR A 58 -5.08 7.88 -4.60
C THR A 58 -4.66 8.57 -3.30
N TRP A 59 -5.55 8.60 -2.32
CA TRP A 59 -5.19 8.87 -0.93
C TRP A 59 -4.78 7.58 -0.22
N TRP A 60 -3.65 7.65 0.48
CA TRP A 60 -3.00 6.50 1.10
C TRP A 60 -2.96 6.66 2.61
N TYR A 61 -3.38 5.60 3.32
CA TYR A 61 -3.44 5.61 4.79
C TYR A 61 -2.65 4.43 5.34
N ALA A 62 -1.64 4.72 6.16
CA ALA A 62 -0.99 3.70 6.96
C ALA A 62 -1.92 3.36 8.14
N HIS A 63 -2.41 2.13 8.16
CA HIS A 63 -3.25 1.62 9.24
C HIS A 63 -2.43 0.71 10.15
N ARG A 64 -2.37 1.08 11.43
CA ARG A 64 -1.71 0.33 12.50
C ARG A 64 -2.72 0.14 13.63
N THR A 65 -2.72 -1.05 14.20
CA THR A 65 -3.56 -1.44 15.36
C THR A 65 -2.69 -1.64 16.58
#